data_AF-A0A523J102-F1
#
_entry.id   AF-A0A523J102-F1
#
_cell.length_a   1.000
_cell.length_b   1.000
_cell.length_c   1.000
_cell.angle_alpha   90.00
_cell.angle_beta   90.00
_cell.angle_gamma   90.00
#
_symmetry.space_group_name_H-M   'P 1'
#
loop_
_entity.id
_entity.type
_entity.pdbx_description
1 polymer ?
#
loop_
_entity_poly.entity_id
_entity_poly.type
_entity_poly.pdbx_seq_one_letter_code
_entity_poly.pdbx_strand_id
1 'polypeptide(L)'
;SNAIEDFKNMIKSTTKSLVLIIIPIGVIIIIFAEPIISLVFGKDYVPATNALRILAAAVLIVRCTFWINPALLSMGRPGLRTIMGVISTFIYLVLMFLLVPGYSYMGAAFAFLGYSIVRSSLAFKFFHDALKKIE
;
A
#
# COMPACT_ATOMS: atom_id res chain seq x y z
N SER A 1 -1.06 -30.76 10.64
CA SER A 1 -0.79 -30.91 9.20
C SER A 1 0.39 -30.01 8.85
N ASN A 2 1.56 -30.60 8.54
CA ASN A 2 2.81 -29.87 8.25
C ASN A 2 2.64 -28.79 7.17
N ALA A 3 1.68 -28.97 6.25
CA ALA A 3 1.35 -28.00 5.21
C ALA A 3 0.90 -26.62 5.73
N ILE A 4 0.20 -26.54 6.87
CA ILE A 4 -0.24 -25.25 7.44
C ILE A 4 0.96 -24.50 8.06
N GLU A 5 1.93 -25.24 8.59
CA GLU A 5 3.12 -24.69 9.23
C GLU A 5 4.16 -24.24 8.19
N ASP A 6 4.35 -25.03 7.13
CA ASP A 6 5.15 -24.65 5.97
C ASP A 6 4.58 -23.41 5.26
N PHE A 7 3.25 -23.33 5.13
CA PHE A 7 2.60 -22.17 4.54
C PHE A 7 2.77 -20.90 5.40
N LYS A 8 2.68 -21.02 6.73
CA LYS A 8 2.98 -19.92 7.66
C LYS A 8 4.43 -19.46 7.55
N ASN A 9 5.38 -20.39 7.47
CA ASN A 9 6.80 -20.08 7.34
C ASN A 9 7.14 -19.45 5.98
N MET A 10 6.49 -19.90 4.90
CA MET A 10 6.65 -19.32 3.57
C MET A 10 6.10 -17.88 3.51
N ILE A 11 4.88 -17.63 4.01
CA ILE A 11 4.34 -16.27 4.10
C ILE A 11 5.23 -15.37 4.98
N LYS A 12 5.69 -15.87 6.13
CA LYS A 12 6.54 -15.11 7.04
C LYS A 12 7.88 -14.75 6.41
N SER A 13 8.51 -15.68 5.70
CA SER A 13 9.78 -15.47 5.00
C SER A 13 9.63 -14.49 3.84
N THR A 14 8.64 -14.69 2.96
CA THR A 14 8.39 -13.82 1.81
C THR A 14 8.00 -12.41 2.24
N THR A 15 7.17 -12.27 3.28
CA THR A 15 6.77 -10.96 3.81
C THR A 15 7.95 -10.22 4.42
N LYS A 16 8.77 -10.91 5.22
CA LYS A 16 9.93 -10.30 5.88
C LYS A 16 10.94 -9.81 4.84
N SER A 17 11.22 -10.61 3.80
CA SER A 17 12.12 -10.22 2.70
C SER A 17 11.58 -9.04 1.90
N LEU A 18 10.27 -9.03 1.59
CA LEU A 18 9.65 -7.91 0.87
C LEU A 18 9.73 -6.61 1.67
N VAL A 19 9.39 -6.64 2.97
CA VAL A 19 9.43 -5.46 3.83
C VAL A 19 10.87 -4.97 4.02
N LEU A 20 11.83 -5.89 4.19
CA LEU A 20 13.25 -5.56 4.35
C LEU A 20 13.84 -4.85 3.12
N ILE A 21 13.33 -5.16 1.92
CA ILE A 21 13.79 -4.52 0.67
C ILE A 21 13.01 -3.22 0.39
N ILE A 22 11.69 -3.23 0.57
CA ILE A 22 10.84 -2.08 0.22
C ILE A 22 11.04 -0.89 1.15
N ILE A 23 11.25 -1.10 2.44
CA ILE A 23 11.47 0.00 3.39
C ILE A 23 12.71 0.83 3.03
N PRO A 24 13.92 0.26 2.91
CA PRO A 24 15.11 1.05 2.59
C PRO A 24 15.00 1.71 1.22
N ILE A 25 14.42 1.03 0.22
CA ILE A 25 14.19 1.64 -1.10
C ILE A 25 13.24 2.84 -0.98
N GLY A 26 12.13 2.71 -0.26
CA GLY A 26 11.18 3.81 -0.04
C GLY A 26 11.83 4.99 0.70
N VAL A 27 12.66 4.71 1.70
CA VAL A 27 13.42 5.74 2.44
C VAL A 27 14.42 6.45 1.52
N ILE A 28 15.16 5.71 0.69
CA ILE A 28 16.06 6.29 -0.31
C ILE A 28 15.28 7.21 -1.25
N ILE A 29 14.13 6.77 -1.77
CA ILE A 29 13.30 7.58 -2.65
C ILE A 29 12.80 8.85 -1.95
N ILE A 30 12.42 8.79 -0.67
CA ILE A 30 11.93 9.96 0.07
C ILE A 30 13.06 10.99 0.30
N ILE A 31 14.24 10.52 0.71
CA ILE A 31 15.42 11.37 0.98
C ILE A 31 15.93 11.98 -0.32
N PHE A 32 16.09 11.17 -1.36
CA PHE A 32 16.64 11.57 -2.66
C PHE A 32 15.56 11.98 -3.68
N ALA A 33 14.34 12.29 -3.25
CA ALA A 33 13.23 12.62 -4.15
C ALA A 33 13.57 13.77 -5.11
N GLU A 34 14.20 14.83 -4.60
CA GLU A 34 14.54 16.03 -5.36
C GLU A 34 15.61 15.79 -6.43
N PRO A 35 16.77 15.16 -6.13
CA PRO A 35 17.74 14.81 -7.15
C PRO A 35 17.21 13.77 -8.14
N ILE A 36 16.37 12.82 -7.70
CA ILE A 36 15.72 11.85 -8.61
C ILE A 36 14.84 12.59 -9.62
N ILE A 37 13.96 13.48 -9.16
CA ILE A 37 13.08 14.24 -10.04
C ILE A 37 13.88 15.16 -10.97
N SER A 38 14.89 15.86 -10.43
CA SER A 38 15.72 16.76 -11.22
C SER A 38 16.55 16.03 -12.29
N LEU A 39 16.98 14.80 -12.02
CA LEU A 39 17.76 13.99 -12.96
C LEU A 39 16.90 13.32 -14.04
N VAL A 40 15.70 12.86 -13.69
CA VAL A 40 14.81 12.13 -14.60
C VAL A 40 13.92 13.07 -15.42
N PHE A 41 13.38 14.11 -14.79
CA PHE A 41 12.40 15.02 -15.40
C PHE A 41 12.96 16.43 -15.65
N GLY A 42 14.07 16.80 -15.01
CA GLY A 42 14.65 18.13 -15.10
C GLY A 42 14.21 19.05 -13.95
N LYS A 43 14.88 20.22 -13.85
CA LYS A 43 14.67 21.17 -12.75
C LYS A 43 13.28 21.82 -12.74
N ASP A 44 12.60 21.88 -13.87
CA ASP A 44 11.25 22.46 -13.97
C ASP A 44 10.21 21.63 -13.19
N TYR A 45 10.51 20.37 -12.89
CA TYR A 45 9.63 19.46 -12.15
C TYR A 45 9.96 19.35 -10.65
N VAL A 46 10.88 20.17 -10.12
CA VAL A 46 11.18 20.22 -8.68
C VAL A 46 9.92 20.36 -7.80
N PRO A 47 8.85 21.10 -8.18
CA PRO A 47 7.60 21.13 -7.42
C PRO A 47 6.90 19.77 -7.24
N ALA A 48 7.17 18.79 -8.11
CA ALA A 48 6.63 17.42 -8.03
C ALA A 48 7.36 16.54 -6.98
N THR A 49 8.50 17.01 -6.45
CA THR A 49 9.25 16.33 -5.39
C THR A 49 8.38 15.97 -4.19
N ASN A 50 7.51 16.90 -3.77
CA ASN A 50 6.63 16.67 -2.62
C ASN A 50 5.57 15.59 -2.93
N ALA A 51 5.05 15.56 -4.15
CA ALA A 51 4.14 14.50 -4.57
C ALA A 51 4.82 13.13 -4.57
N LEU A 52 6.07 13.05 -5.03
CA LEU A 52 6.85 11.81 -4.99
C LEU A 52 7.09 11.32 -3.55
N ARG A 53 7.41 12.23 -2.62
CA ARG A 53 7.57 11.90 -1.19
C ARG A 53 6.27 11.33 -0.60
N ILE A 54 5.13 11.94 -0.88
CA ILE A 54 3.82 11.47 -0.42
C ILE A 54 3.50 10.10 -1.02
N LEU A 55 3.71 9.91 -2.32
CA LEU A 55 3.50 8.63 -3.00
C LEU A 55 4.38 7.54 -2.41
N ALA A 56 5.65 7.81 -2.18
CA ALA A 56 6.58 6.85 -1.57
C ALA A 56 6.11 6.44 -0.15
N ALA A 57 5.71 7.41 0.68
CA ALA A 57 5.14 7.13 2.00
C ALA A 57 3.85 6.28 1.91
N ALA A 58 2.96 6.62 0.99
CA ALA A 58 1.73 5.87 0.74
C ALA A 58 1.98 4.42 0.30
N VAL A 59 3.01 4.19 -0.53
CA VAL A 59 3.41 2.84 -0.94
C VAL A 59 3.91 2.05 0.26
N LEU A 60 4.74 2.65 1.12
CA LEU A 60 5.23 1.98 2.33
C LEU A 60 4.07 1.47 3.21
N ILE A 61 3.05 2.29 3.42
CA ILE A 61 1.85 1.92 4.21
C ILE A 61 1.14 0.69 3.63
N VAL A 62 0.88 0.65 2.32
CA VAL A 62 0.19 -0.47 1.66
C VAL A 62 1.06 -1.73 1.62
N ARG A 63 2.37 -1.57 1.42
CA ARG A 63 3.28 -2.71 1.36
C ARG A 63 3.44 -3.38 2.72
N CYS A 64 3.37 -2.63 3.82
CA CYS A 64 3.33 -3.20 5.17
C CYS A 64 2.15 -4.16 5.40
N THR A 65 1.02 -3.97 4.73
CA THR A 65 -0.17 -4.83 4.85
C THR A 65 -0.34 -5.84 3.71
N PHE A 66 0.66 -5.97 2.83
CA PHE A 66 0.58 -6.84 1.66
C PHE A 66 0.35 -8.32 2.01
N TRP A 67 0.95 -8.79 3.09
CA TRP A 67 0.91 -10.20 3.55
C TRP A 67 -0.46 -10.70 3.99
N ILE A 68 -1.39 -9.78 4.28
CA ILE A 68 -2.75 -10.12 4.68
C ILE A 68 -3.52 -10.73 3.49
N ASN A 69 -3.21 -10.33 2.25
CA ASN A 69 -3.86 -10.87 1.05
C ASN A 69 -3.62 -12.38 0.87
N PRO A 70 -2.37 -12.89 0.83
CA PRO A 70 -2.14 -14.33 0.74
C PRO A 70 -2.65 -15.08 1.97
N ALA A 71 -2.65 -14.48 3.17
CA ALA A 71 -3.24 -15.08 4.36
C ALA A 71 -4.77 -15.26 4.25
N LEU A 72 -5.50 -14.26 3.74
CA LEU A 72 -6.94 -14.39 3.50
C LEU A 72 -7.27 -15.43 2.43
N LEU A 73 -6.44 -15.54 1.39
CA LEU A 73 -6.58 -16.55 0.34
C LEU A 73 -6.39 -17.97 0.88
N SER A 74 -5.38 -18.19 1.73
CA SER A 74 -5.12 -19.49 2.34
C SER A 74 -6.16 -19.92 3.36
N MET A 75 -6.83 -18.95 3.99
CA MET A 75 -7.97 -19.21 4.88
C MET A 75 -9.28 -19.46 4.11
N GLY A 76 -9.24 -19.59 2.78
CA GLY A 76 -10.41 -19.86 1.96
C GLY A 76 -11.39 -18.67 1.86
N ARG A 77 -10.93 -17.43 2.08
CA ARG A 77 -11.76 -16.21 2.04
C ARG A 77 -11.36 -15.23 0.92
N PRO A 78 -11.35 -15.65 -0.36
CA PRO A 78 -11.06 -14.74 -1.48
C PRO A 78 -12.06 -13.59 -1.60
N GLY A 79 -13.31 -13.79 -1.18
CA GLY A 79 -14.35 -12.75 -1.21
C GLY A 79 -13.99 -11.50 -0.40
N LEU A 80 -13.31 -11.65 0.74
CA LEU A 80 -12.88 -10.51 1.56
C LEU A 80 -11.82 -9.66 0.85
N ARG A 81 -10.92 -10.30 0.08
CA ARG A 81 -9.93 -9.59 -0.74
C ARG A 81 -10.62 -8.75 -1.82
N THR A 82 -11.65 -9.30 -2.46
CA THR A 82 -12.40 -8.59 -3.49
C THR A 82 -13.16 -7.40 -2.89
N ILE A 83 -13.87 -7.60 -1.77
CA ILE A 83 -14.60 -6.52 -1.08
C ILE A 83 -13.65 -5.39 -0.67
N MET A 84 -12.49 -5.74 -0.08
CA MET A 84 -11.47 -4.76 0.29
C MET A 84 -10.98 -3.98 -0.94
N GLY A 85 -10.76 -4.66 -2.06
CA GLY A 85 -10.36 -4.04 -3.32
C GLY A 85 -11.42 -3.06 -3.84
N VAL A 86 -12.69 -3.47 -3.88
CA VAL A 86 -13.80 -2.64 -4.37
C VAL A 86 -13.95 -1.38 -3.51
N ILE A 87 -13.99 -1.52 -2.17
CA ILE A 87 -14.15 -0.39 -1.26
C ILE A 87 -12.97 0.59 -1.39
N SER A 88 -11.74 0.07 -1.39
CA SER A 88 -10.54 0.90 -1.49
C SER A 88 -10.50 1.65 -2.82
N THR A 89 -10.77 0.96 -3.94
CA THR A 89 -10.80 1.59 -5.27
C THR A 89 -11.91 2.61 -5.40
N PHE A 90 -13.10 2.33 -4.86
CA PHE A 90 -14.20 3.29 -4.89
C PHE A 90 -13.82 4.59 -4.14
N ILE A 91 -13.26 4.47 -2.94
CA ILE A 91 -12.79 5.63 -2.18
C ILE A 91 -11.67 6.36 -2.93
N TYR A 92 -10.74 5.65 -3.55
CA TYR A 92 -9.69 6.25 -4.36
C TYR A 92 -10.24 7.09 -5.52
N LEU A 93 -11.24 6.56 -6.23
CA LEU A 93 -11.88 7.29 -7.33
C LEU A 93 -12.58 8.56 -6.83
N VAL A 94 -13.34 8.45 -5.74
CA VAL A 94 -14.01 9.61 -5.12
C VAL A 94 -12.99 10.67 -4.71
N LEU A 95 -11.90 10.27 -4.07
CA LEU A 95 -10.82 11.20 -3.69
C LEU A 95 -10.14 11.80 -4.93
N MET A 96 -9.92 11.02 -5.99
CA MET A 96 -9.37 11.56 -7.24
C MET A 96 -10.27 12.64 -7.84
N PHE A 97 -11.57 12.38 -7.97
CA PHE A 97 -12.51 13.36 -8.54
C PHE A 97 -12.64 14.63 -7.69
N LEU A 98 -12.47 14.54 -6.36
CA LEU A 98 -12.55 15.70 -5.47
C LEU A 98 -11.24 16.47 -5.37
N LEU A 99 -10.10 15.80 -5.21
CA LEU A 99 -8.81 16.45 -4.93
C LEU A 99 -8.06 16.89 -6.19
N VAL A 100 -8.19 16.17 -7.31
CA VAL A 100 -7.43 16.47 -8.54
C VAL A 100 -7.84 17.82 -9.15
N PRO A 101 -9.13 18.21 -9.24
CA PRO A 101 -9.49 19.50 -9.85
C PRO A 101 -8.90 20.72 -9.14
N GLY A 102 -8.77 20.68 -7.81
CA GLY A 102 -8.24 21.80 -7.01
C GLY A 102 -6.72 21.76 -6.80
N TYR A 103 -6.13 20.56 -6.68
CA TYR A 103 -4.72 20.38 -6.30
C TYR A 103 -3.87 19.68 -7.37
N SER A 104 -4.43 19.37 -8.55
CA SER A 104 -3.75 18.73 -9.68
C SER A 104 -2.93 17.50 -9.23
N TYR A 105 -1.62 17.49 -9.49
CA TYR A 105 -0.71 16.40 -9.15
C TYR A 105 -0.57 16.15 -7.65
N MET A 106 -0.67 17.18 -6.80
CA MET A 106 -0.69 17.00 -5.34
C MET A 106 -1.98 16.32 -4.90
N GLY A 107 -3.11 16.66 -5.54
CA GLY A 107 -4.40 16.02 -5.29
C GLY A 107 -4.36 14.52 -5.57
N ALA A 108 -3.70 14.11 -6.65
CA ALA A 108 -3.49 12.69 -6.96
C ALA A 108 -2.63 11.97 -5.89
N ALA A 109 -1.57 12.62 -5.40
CA ALA A 109 -0.73 12.05 -4.34
C ALA A 109 -1.50 11.86 -3.02
N PHE A 110 -2.31 12.84 -2.63
CA PHE A 110 -3.17 12.73 -1.44
C PHE A 110 -4.29 11.70 -1.62
N ALA A 111 -4.88 11.60 -2.81
CA ALA A 111 -5.86 10.55 -3.12
C ALA A 111 -5.25 9.16 -2.92
N PHE A 112 -4.02 8.95 -3.41
CA PHE A 112 -3.30 7.69 -3.24
C PHE A 112 -2.93 7.41 -1.77
N LEU A 113 -2.57 8.44 -1.00
CA LEU A 113 -2.34 8.33 0.44
C LEU A 113 -3.62 7.87 1.18
N GLY A 114 -4.76 8.48 0.86
CA GLY A 114 -6.06 8.09 1.42
C GLY A 114 -6.44 6.65 1.07
N TYR A 115 -6.25 6.26 -0.19
CA TYR A 115 -6.38 4.87 -0.62
C TYR A 115 -5.51 3.91 0.19
N SER A 116 -4.24 4.28 0.40
CA SER A 116 -3.30 3.46 1.14
C SER A 116 -3.72 3.22 2.59
N ILE A 117 -4.22 4.26 3.25
CA ILE A 117 -4.71 4.19 4.63
C ILE A 117 -5.95 3.27 4.69
N VAL A 118 -6.96 3.53 3.86
CA VAL A 118 -8.20 2.75 3.82
C VAL A 118 -7.92 1.28 3.57
N ARG A 119 -7.08 0.98 2.57
CA ARG A 119 -6.71 -0.39 2.23
C ARG A 119 -6.00 -1.09 3.38
N SER A 120 -5.08 -0.40 4.04
CA SER A 120 -4.35 -0.90 5.20
C SER A 120 -5.29 -1.17 6.38
N SER A 121 -6.18 -0.24 6.71
CA SER A 121 -7.16 -0.38 7.79
C SER A 121 -8.15 -1.52 7.55
N LEU A 122 -8.65 -1.67 6.32
CA LEU A 122 -9.51 -2.79 5.95
C LEU A 122 -8.79 -4.13 6.03
N ALA A 123 -7.52 -4.19 5.62
CA ALA A 123 -6.71 -5.38 5.73
C ALA A 123 -6.57 -5.82 7.20
N PHE A 124 -6.27 -4.89 8.12
CA PHE A 124 -6.20 -5.19 9.55
C PHE A 124 -7.54 -5.70 10.11
N LYS A 125 -8.65 -5.03 9.78
CA LYS A 125 -9.99 -5.46 10.23
C LYS A 125 -10.35 -6.86 9.74
N PHE A 126 -10.21 -7.12 8.44
CA PHE A 126 -10.54 -8.44 7.88
C PHE A 126 -9.62 -9.55 8.39
N PHE A 127 -8.36 -9.25 8.67
CA PHE A 127 -7.46 -10.21 9.29
C PHE A 127 -7.90 -10.55 10.73
N HIS A 128 -8.28 -9.55 11.52
CA HIS A 128 -8.81 -9.75 12.87
C HIS A 128 -10.12 -10.55 12.86
N ASP A 129 -11.06 -10.20 11.98
CA ASP A 129 -12.33 -10.93 11.81
C ASP A 129 -12.15 -12.36 11.29
N ALA A 130 -11.08 -12.60 10.52
CA ALA A 130 -10.72 -13.94 10.10
C ALA A 130 -10.19 -14.79 11.25
N LEU A 131 -9.33 -14.22 12.11
CA LEU A 131 -8.81 -14.90 13.31
C LEU A 131 -9.92 -15.25 14.31
N LYS A 132 -10.81 -14.30 14.61
CA LYS A 132 -11.89 -14.50 15.60
C LYS A 132 -12.91 -15.58 15.21
N LYS A 133 -12.95 -15.96 13.93
CA LYS A 133 -13.87 -17.00 13.43
C LYS A 133 -13.20 -18.37 13.33
N ILE A 134 -11.92 -18.48 13.71
CA ILE A 134 -11.16 -19.74 13.82
C ILE A 134 -11.11 -20.21 15.29
N GLU A 135 -11.16 -19.27 16.24
CA GLU A 135 -11.46 -19.54 17.68
C GLU A 135 -12.94 -19.91 17.88
#